data_AF-A0A6G3XFP1-F1
#
_entry.id   AF-A0A6G3XFP1-F1
#
_cell.length_a   1.000
_cell.length_b   1.000
_cell.length_c   1.000
_cell.angle_alpha   90.00
_cell.angle_beta   90.00
_cell.angle_gamma   90.00
#
_symmetry.space_group_name_H-M   'P 1'
#
loop_
_entity.id
_entity.type
_entity.pdbx_description
1 polymer ?
#
loop_
_entity_poly.entity_id
_entity_poly.type
_entity_poly.pdbx_seq_one_letter_code
_entity_poly.pdbx_strand_id
1 'polypeptide(L)'
;GSLLFNFGGPGGSGVGTLPRSADAYAKLNSRYDLVSFDPRGVAASSGVRCRTDKEQEQAHRSVDLTPDTAAEEKAFIEDAADFGAGCERRSGAILPHVGTVNAARDLDLIREVLGDEKLSYFGFSYGTELGGTYAHIFPHKVGRTVLDAVVDP
;
A
#
# COMPACT_ATOMS: atom_id res chain seq x y z
N GLY A 1 0.33 2.98 -23.84
CA GLY A 1 1.19 3.26 -22.69
C GLY A 1 0.29 3.43 -21.49
N SER A 2 0.75 3.00 -20.34
CA SER A 2 -0.09 2.85 -19.16
C SER A 2 0.02 4.05 -18.23
N LEU A 3 -1.06 4.32 -17.49
CA LEU A 3 -1.04 5.19 -16.32
C LEU A 3 -1.26 4.31 -15.09
N LEU A 4 -0.21 4.13 -14.30
CA LEU A 4 -0.25 3.26 -13.13
C LEU A 4 -0.69 4.05 -11.89
N PHE A 5 -1.72 3.54 -11.22
CA PHE A 5 -2.30 4.14 -10.02
C PHE A 5 -1.85 3.41 -8.75
N ASN A 6 -1.61 4.18 -7.69
CA ASN A 6 -1.60 3.69 -6.32
C ASN A 6 -2.45 4.61 -5.43
N PHE A 7 -3.42 4.03 -4.72
CA PHE A 7 -4.41 4.78 -3.94
C PHE A 7 -4.01 4.98 -2.47
N GLY A 8 -2.78 4.63 -2.10
CA GLY A 8 -2.27 4.85 -0.75
C GLY A 8 -2.75 3.81 0.28
N GLY A 9 -3.03 4.30 1.49
CA GLY A 9 -3.16 3.50 2.71
C GLY A 9 -2.02 3.83 3.68
N PRO A 10 -0.93 3.02 3.77
CA PRO A 10 -0.68 1.78 3.02
C PRO A 10 -1.67 0.66 3.36
N GLY A 11 -1.69 -0.41 2.54
CA GLY A 11 -2.58 -1.56 2.71
C GLY A 11 -3.90 -1.52 1.93
N GLY A 12 -4.14 -0.44 1.17
CA GLY A 12 -5.29 -0.34 0.27
C GLY A 12 -5.11 -1.15 -1.01
N SER A 13 -6.16 -1.88 -1.43
CA SER A 13 -6.15 -2.59 -2.71
C SER A 13 -6.32 -1.63 -3.88
N GLY A 14 -5.35 -1.59 -4.80
CA GLY A 14 -5.49 -0.85 -6.05
C GLY A 14 -6.46 -1.53 -7.00
N VAL A 15 -6.37 -2.86 -7.09
CA VAL A 15 -7.24 -3.69 -7.96
C VAL A 15 -8.71 -3.53 -7.60
N GLY A 16 -9.02 -3.47 -6.30
CA GLY A 16 -10.38 -3.22 -5.84
C GLY A 16 -10.82 -1.77 -6.06
N THR A 17 -9.89 -0.80 -6.06
CA THR A 17 -10.22 0.64 -6.01
C THR A 17 -10.36 1.26 -7.39
N LEU A 18 -9.47 0.96 -8.34
CA LEU A 18 -9.53 1.56 -9.68
C LEU A 18 -10.88 1.36 -10.38
N PRO A 19 -11.51 0.17 -10.37
CA PRO A 19 -12.81 -0.02 -11.03
C PRO A 19 -13.92 0.85 -10.42
N ARG A 20 -13.89 1.08 -9.10
CA ARG A 20 -14.87 1.94 -8.40
C ARG A 20 -14.71 3.42 -8.73
N SER A 21 -13.54 3.84 -9.20
CA SER A 21 -13.22 5.24 -9.53
C SER A 21 -13.03 5.47 -11.04
N ALA A 22 -13.25 4.45 -11.88
CA ALA A 22 -12.90 4.49 -13.30
C ALA A 22 -13.60 5.64 -14.06
N ASP A 23 -14.85 5.93 -13.72
CA ASP A 23 -15.63 7.01 -14.35
C ASP A 23 -14.99 8.39 -14.16
N ALA A 24 -14.38 8.65 -12.99
CA ALA A 24 -13.67 9.90 -12.72
C ALA A 24 -12.44 10.07 -13.63
N TYR A 25 -11.93 8.97 -14.19
CA TYR A 25 -10.75 8.94 -15.05
C TYR A 25 -11.07 8.62 -16.51
N ALA A 26 -12.34 8.70 -16.93
CA ALA A 26 -12.75 8.38 -18.31
C ALA A 26 -11.93 9.16 -19.38
N LYS A 27 -11.62 10.43 -19.11
CA LYS A 27 -10.78 11.23 -20.02
C LYS A 27 -9.34 10.72 -20.08
N LEU A 28 -8.78 10.24 -18.97
CA LEU A 28 -7.45 9.63 -18.96
C LEU A 28 -7.47 8.28 -19.69
N ASN A 29 -8.53 7.48 -19.50
CA ASN A 29 -8.72 6.19 -20.17
C ASN A 29 -8.76 6.33 -21.70
N SER A 30 -9.25 7.45 -22.23
CA SER A 30 -9.19 7.72 -23.68
C SER A 30 -7.77 7.85 -24.25
N ARG A 31 -6.73 7.91 -23.39
CA ARG A 31 -5.33 8.16 -23.76
C ARG A 31 -4.34 7.16 -23.15
N TYR A 32 -4.69 6.53 -22.03
CA TYR A 32 -3.86 5.60 -21.28
C TYR A 32 -4.65 4.36 -20.94
N ASP A 33 -3.97 3.22 -20.94
CA ASP A 33 -4.45 2.05 -20.22
C ASP A 33 -4.39 2.37 -18.73
N LEU A 34 -5.54 2.38 -18.05
CA LEU A 34 -5.57 2.61 -16.61
C LEU A 34 -5.20 1.31 -15.90
N VAL A 35 -4.08 1.32 -15.19
CA VAL A 35 -3.56 0.14 -14.49
C VAL A 35 -3.46 0.43 -13.01
N SER A 36 -3.78 -0.56 -12.18
CA SER A 36 -3.50 -0.52 -10.74
C SER A 36 -3.09 -1.93 -10.29
N PHE A 37 -2.55 -2.03 -9.10
CA PHE A 37 -2.07 -3.28 -8.54
C PHE A 37 -2.26 -3.28 -7.03
N ASP A 38 -2.25 -4.47 -6.45
CA ASP A 38 -2.11 -4.63 -5.00
C ASP A 38 -0.60 -4.76 -4.70
N PRO A 39 0.01 -3.87 -3.89
CA PRO A 39 1.40 -4.01 -3.49
C PRO A 39 1.66 -5.35 -2.79
N ARG A 40 2.92 -5.81 -2.80
CA ARG A 40 3.34 -6.97 -2.00
C ARG A 40 2.86 -6.83 -0.55
N GLY A 41 2.28 -7.90 0.01
CA GLY A 41 1.72 -7.85 1.37
C GLY A 41 0.34 -7.20 1.46
N VAL A 42 -0.31 -6.87 0.34
CA VAL A 42 -1.63 -6.21 0.30
C VAL A 42 -2.64 -7.06 -0.45
N ALA A 43 -3.84 -7.21 0.11
CA ALA A 43 -5.00 -7.85 -0.51
C ALA A 43 -4.66 -9.15 -1.28
N ALA A 44 -4.85 -9.20 -2.60
CA ALA A 44 -4.62 -10.41 -3.39
C ALA A 44 -3.11 -10.75 -3.56
N SER A 45 -2.22 -9.78 -3.34
CA SER A 45 -0.76 -9.92 -3.42
C SER A 45 -0.16 -10.40 -2.09
N SER A 46 -0.66 -11.54 -1.60
CA SER A 46 -0.23 -12.15 -0.34
C SER A 46 -0.41 -11.23 0.87
N GLY A 47 -1.62 -10.70 1.05
CA GLY A 47 -1.98 -9.79 2.15
C GLY A 47 -1.44 -10.23 3.52
N VAL A 48 -0.74 -9.33 4.21
CA VAL A 48 -0.29 -9.57 5.59
C VAL A 48 -1.50 -9.84 6.49
N ARG A 49 -1.39 -10.87 7.32
CA ARG A 49 -2.37 -11.27 8.32
C ARG A 49 -1.68 -11.42 9.66
N CYS A 50 -2.24 -10.78 10.68
CA CYS A 50 -1.70 -10.79 12.05
C CYS A 50 -2.64 -11.48 13.03
N ARG A 51 -3.95 -11.34 12.81
CA ARG A 51 -5.03 -11.93 13.60
C ARG A 51 -6.03 -12.63 12.69
N THR A 52 -6.78 -13.56 13.24
CA THR A 52 -8.07 -13.99 12.68
C THR A 52 -9.10 -12.88 12.85
N ASP A 53 -10.18 -12.91 12.07
CA ASP A 53 -11.26 -11.94 12.19
C ASP A 53 -11.86 -11.90 13.61
N LYS A 54 -11.97 -13.07 14.27
CA LYS A 54 -12.46 -13.16 15.64
C LYS A 54 -11.52 -12.51 16.66
N GLU A 55 -10.22 -12.73 16.51
CA GLU A 55 -9.20 -12.11 17.37
C GLU A 55 -9.19 -10.58 17.18
N GLN A 56 -9.29 -10.12 15.93
CA GLN A 56 -9.35 -8.69 15.62
C GLN A 56 -10.61 -8.04 16.21
N GLU A 57 -11.77 -8.65 16.02
CA GLU A 57 -13.05 -8.15 16.56
C GLU A 57 -13.03 -8.11 18.09
N GLN A 58 -12.44 -9.11 18.73
CA GLN A 58 -12.30 -9.12 20.18
C GLN A 58 -11.44 -7.95 20.66
N ALA A 59 -10.26 -7.75 20.06
CA ALA A 59 -9.37 -6.64 20.40
C ALA A 59 -10.07 -5.28 20.21
N HIS A 60 -10.78 -5.10 19.10
CA HIS A 60 -11.56 -3.88 18.82
C HIS A 60 -12.61 -3.56 19.90
N ARG A 61 -13.14 -4.57 20.60
CA ARG A 61 -14.14 -4.38 21.66
C ARG A 61 -13.53 -4.19 23.04
N SER A 62 -12.35 -4.75 23.29
CA SER A 62 -11.77 -4.83 24.64
C SER A 62 -10.58 -3.92 24.88
N VAL A 63 -9.96 -3.36 23.84
CA VAL A 63 -8.78 -2.50 23.94
C VAL A 63 -9.21 -1.07 23.66
N ASP A 64 -8.93 -0.16 24.60
CA ASP A 64 -9.10 1.27 24.36
C ASP A 64 -7.98 1.77 23.44
N LEU A 65 -8.35 2.35 22.29
CA LEU A 65 -7.41 2.93 21.31
C LEU A 65 -7.01 4.36 21.67
N THR A 66 -7.60 4.93 22.71
CA THR A 66 -7.29 6.24 23.30
C THR A 66 -7.04 6.11 24.80
N PRO A 67 -6.08 5.25 25.23
CA PRO A 67 -5.88 4.95 26.64
C PRO A 67 -5.54 6.23 27.43
N ASP A 68 -6.25 6.46 28.54
CA ASP A 68 -6.06 7.64 29.39
C ASP A 68 -5.78 7.30 30.87
N THR A 69 -5.75 6.00 31.19
CA THR A 69 -5.26 5.45 32.45
C THR A 69 -4.04 4.55 32.27
N ALA A 70 -3.24 4.38 33.33
CA ALA A 70 -2.10 3.45 33.33
C ALA A 70 -2.50 1.99 33.07
N ALA A 71 -3.74 1.61 33.41
CA ALA A 71 -4.25 0.26 33.16
C ALA A 71 -4.56 0.05 31.67
N GLU A 72 -5.20 1.03 31.03
CA GLU A 72 -5.49 0.99 29.59
C GLU A 72 -4.20 1.09 28.77
N GLU A 73 -3.26 1.95 29.16
CA GLU A 73 -1.96 2.05 28.48
C GLU A 73 -1.25 0.70 28.48
N LYS A 74 -1.24 0.01 29.63
CA LYS A 74 -0.68 -1.33 29.74
C LYS A 74 -1.40 -2.32 28.82
N ALA A 75 -2.74 -2.34 28.82
CA ALA A 75 -3.52 -3.24 27.99
C ALA A 75 -3.31 -2.98 26.48
N PHE A 76 -3.22 -1.71 26.07
CA PHE A 76 -2.94 -1.31 24.70
C PHE A 76 -1.56 -1.79 24.24
N ILE A 77 -0.53 -1.62 25.06
CA ILE A 77 0.84 -2.08 24.75
C ILE A 77 0.89 -3.61 24.67
N GLU A 78 0.23 -4.32 25.59
CA GLU A 78 0.16 -5.79 25.57
C GLU A 78 -0.56 -6.30 24.31
N ASP A 79 -1.66 -5.65 23.90
CA ASP A 79 -2.37 -5.98 22.67
C ASP A 79 -1.51 -5.72 21.42
N ALA A 80 -0.81 -4.57 21.37
CA ALA A 80 0.07 -4.24 20.26
C ALA A 80 1.23 -5.25 20.11
N ALA A 81 1.80 -5.70 21.23
CA ALA A 81 2.84 -6.74 21.23
C ALA A 81 2.30 -8.09 20.74
N ASP A 82 1.10 -8.49 21.18
CA ASP A 82 0.45 -9.71 20.68
C ASP A 82 0.14 -9.60 19.18
N PHE A 83 -0.37 -8.45 18.71
CA PHE A 83 -0.64 -8.20 17.30
C PHE A 83 0.64 -8.37 16.46
N GLY A 84 1.75 -7.76 16.87
CA GLY A 84 3.04 -7.88 16.20
C GLY A 84 3.52 -9.34 16.14
N ALA A 85 3.48 -10.06 17.26
CA ALA A 85 3.84 -11.47 17.30
C ALA A 85 2.89 -12.33 16.42
N GLY A 86 1.62 -11.94 16.32
CA GLY A 86 0.65 -12.54 15.41
C GLY A 86 1.04 -12.36 13.95
N CYS A 87 1.50 -11.16 13.56
CA CYS A 87 2.03 -10.90 12.22
C CYS A 87 3.22 -11.83 11.92
N GLU A 88 4.17 -11.96 12.85
CA GLU A 88 5.35 -12.84 12.66
C GLU A 88 4.93 -14.30 12.48
N ARG A 89 4.05 -14.82 13.35
CA ARG A 89 3.58 -16.20 13.27
C ARG A 89 2.84 -16.51 11.96
N ARG A 90 2.06 -15.56 11.45
CA ARG A 90 1.14 -15.79 10.31
C ARG A 90 1.69 -15.31 8.97
N SER A 91 2.61 -14.35 8.97
CA SER A 91 3.12 -13.66 7.78
C SER A 91 4.65 -13.49 7.76
N GLY A 92 5.37 -14.14 8.68
CA GLY A 92 6.82 -13.95 8.86
C GLY A 92 7.68 -14.09 7.60
N ALA A 93 7.25 -14.92 6.63
CA ALA A 93 7.98 -15.08 5.37
C ALA A 93 7.96 -13.82 4.49
N ILE A 94 6.88 -13.04 4.51
CA ILE A 94 6.75 -11.84 3.66
C ILE A 94 7.12 -10.54 4.39
N LEU A 95 7.00 -10.50 5.73
CA LEU A 95 7.21 -9.29 6.54
C LEU A 95 8.54 -8.56 6.26
N PRO A 96 9.70 -9.22 6.09
CA PRO A 96 10.96 -8.52 5.79
C PRO A 96 10.97 -7.82 4.43
N HIS A 97 9.97 -8.09 3.58
CA HIS A 97 9.97 -7.70 2.18
C HIS A 97 8.90 -6.69 1.81
N VAL A 98 7.96 -6.33 2.69
CA VAL A 98 6.80 -5.46 2.37
C VAL A 98 7.08 -3.94 2.33
N GLY A 99 8.31 -3.51 2.57
CA GLY A 99 8.66 -2.09 2.61
C GLY A 99 8.57 -1.34 1.26
N THR A 100 8.42 -0.01 1.32
CA THR A 100 8.24 0.90 0.18
C THR A 100 9.31 0.73 -0.90
N VAL A 101 10.58 0.57 -0.51
CA VAL A 101 11.71 0.37 -1.43
C VAL A 101 11.52 -0.87 -2.31
N ASN A 102 10.99 -1.95 -1.74
CA ASN A 102 10.74 -3.19 -2.47
C ASN A 102 9.49 -3.08 -3.34
N ALA A 103 8.45 -2.37 -2.89
CA ALA A 103 7.30 -2.05 -3.72
C ALA A 103 7.68 -1.14 -4.91
N ALA A 104 8.62 -0.21 -4.73
CA ALA A 104 9.13 0.62 -5.82
C ALA A 104 9.90 -0.22 -6.86
N ARG A 105 10.59 -1.29 -6.46
CA ARG A 105 11.17 -2.26 -7.41
C ARG A 105 10.10 -3.03 -8.18
N ASP A 106 8.96 -3.35 -7.54
CA ASP A 106 7.83 -3.96 -8.25
C ASP A 106 7.22 -3.02 -9.28
N LEU A 107 7.16 -1.72 -9.01
CA LEU A 107 6.72 -0.73 -10.00
C LEU A 107 7.57 -0.78 -11.27
N ASP A 108 8.88 -1.01 -11.14
CA ASP A 108 9.76 -1.10 -12.31
C ASP A 108 9.52 -2.37 -13.14
N LEU A 109 9.26 -3.49 -12.46
CA LEU A 109 8.88 -4.74 -13.11
C LEU A 109 7.51 -4.61 -13.79
N ILE A 110 6.53 -3.98 -13.13
CA ILE A 110 5.21 -3.71 -13.71
C ILE A 110 5.37 -2.83 -14.97
N ARG A 111 6.14 -1.74 -14.89
CA ARG A 111 6.45 -0.89 -16.06
C ARG A 111 7.01 -1.71 -17.22
N GLU A 112 7.98 -2.59 -16.95
CA GLU A 112 8.59 -3.45 -17.98
C GLU A 112 7.59 -4.43 -18.60
N VAL A 113 6.78 -5.11 -17.79
CA VAL A 113 5.77 -6.05 -18.26
C VAL A 113 4.68 -5.36 -19.08
N LEU A 114 4.34 -4.11 -18.75
CA LEU A 114 3.42 -3.28 -19.52
C LEU A 114 4.04 -2.77 -20.84
N GLY A 115 5.35 -2.95 -21.05
CA GLY A 115 6.06 -2.54 -22.25
C GLY A 115 6.37 -1.03 -22.31
N ASP A 116 6.27 -0.32 -21.19
CA ASP A 116 6.50 1.12 -21.14
C ASP A 116 7.99 1.45 -20.90
N GLU A 117 8.57 2.34 -21.70
CA GLU A 117 9.96 2.80 -21.51
C GLU A 117 10.12 3.59 -20.20
N LYS A 118 9.11 4.40 -19.86
CA LYS A 118 9.05 5.23 -18.66
C LYS A 118 7.72 5.05 -17.94
N LEU A 119 7.77 4.99 -16.61
CA LEU A 119 6.59 4.86 -15.78
C LEU A 119 5.80 6.18 -15.74
N SER A 120 4.58 6.18 -16.28
CA SER A 120 3.61 7.23 -15.96
C SER A 120 2.78 6.81 -14.75
N TYR A 121 2.74 7.66 -13.73
CA TYR A 121 2.28 7.29 -12.39
C TYR A 121 1.35 8.34 -11.77
N PHE A 122 0.31 7.87 -11.09
CA PHE A 122 -0.55 8.68 -10.24
C PHE A 122 -0.63 8.06 -8.85
N GLY A 123 0.05 8.68 -7.88
CA GLY A 123 0.04 8.25 -6.48
C GLY A 123 -0.79 9.19 -5.60
N PHE A 124 -1.62 8.61 -4.73
CA PHE A 124 -2.37 9.32 -3.71
C PHE A 124 -1.86 8.95 -2.32
N SER A 125 -1.77 9.92 -1.40
CA SER A 125 -1.41 9.66 0.01
C SER A 125 -0.10 8.85 0.13
N TYR A 126 -0.04 7.71 0.81
CA TYR A 126 1.14 6.83 0.83
C TYR A 126 1.68 6.47 -0.57
N GLY A 127 0.82 6.43 -1.60
CA GLY A 127 1.24 6.25 -2.98
C GLY A 127 2.20 7.33 -3.46
N THR A 128 2.24 8.50 -2.80
CA THR A 128 3.22 9.56 -3.08
C THR A 128 4.62 9.23 -2.57
N GLU A 129 4.74 8.64 -1.37
CA GLU A 129 6.01 8.12 -0.84
C GLU A 129 6.54 7.02 -1.76
N LEU A 130 5.67 6.11 -2.21
CA LEU A 130 6.03 5.07 -3.17
C LEU A 130 6.51 5.66 -4.51
N GLY A 131 5.80 6.65 -5.05
CA GLY A 131 6.18 7.34 -6.28
C GLY A 131 7.51 8.10 -6.15
N GLY A 132 7.72 8.79 -5.03
CA GLY A 132 8.97 9.47 -4.72
C GLY A 132 10.14 8.50 -4.57
N THR A 133 9.92 7.38 -3.88
CA THR A 133 10.90 6.30 -3.74
C THR A 133 11.29 5.74 -5.10
N TYR A 134 10.32 5.45 -5.98
CA TYR A 134 10.59 5.01 -7.35
C TYR A 134 11.43 6.02 -8.12
N ALA A 135 11.06 7.31 -8.08
CA ALA A 135 11.78 8.36 -8.77
C ALA A 135 13.21 8.53 -8.26
N HIS A 136 13.46 8.29 -6.97
CA HIS A 136 14.78 8.31 -6.38
C HIS A 136 15.65 7.14 -6.87
N ILE A 137 15.12 5.91 -6.91
CA ILE A 137 15.90 4.72 -7.26
C ILE A 137 16.01 4.47 -8.78
N PHE A 138 15.04 4.96 -9.59
CA PHE A 138 15.00 4.82 -11.05
C PHE A 138 14.76 6.15 -11.78
N PRO A 139 15.58 7.21 -11.54
CA PRO A 139 15.30 8.57 -12.02
C PRO A 139 15.17 8.67 -13.55
N HIS A 140 15.90 7.83 -14.30
CA HIS A 140 15.86 7.82 -15.77
C HIS A 140 14.61 7.14 -16.36
N LYS A 141 13.87 6.38 -15.54
CA LYS A 141 12.66 5.65 -15.95
C LYS A 141 11.37 6.37 -15.54
N VAL A 142 11.46 7.58 -14.99
CA VAL A 142 10.30 8.38 -14.60
C VAL A 142 9.68 9.07 -15.82
N GLY A 143 8.39 8.83 -16.04
CA GLY A 143 7.56 9.47 -17.06
C GLY A 143 6.76 10.64 -16.49
N ARG A 144 5.47 10.71 -16.85
CA ARG A 144 4.56 11.72 -16.29
C ARG A 144 4.10 11.27 -14.91
N THR A 145 4.36 12.08 -13.89
CA THR A 145 4.06 11.72 -12.50
C THR A 145 3.19 12.77 -11.84
N VAL A 146 2.15 12.32 -11.16
CA VAL A 146 1.32 13.13 -10.26
C VAL A 146 1.36 12.51 -8.87
N LEU A 147 1.69 13.32 -7.87
CA LEU A 147 1.69 12.96 -6.46
C LEU A 147 0.66 13.87 -5.76
N ASP A 148 -0.44 13.29 -5.32
CA ASP A 148 -1.55 14.02 -4.68
C ASP A 148 -1.65 13.68 -3.20
N ALA A 149 -1.76 14.70 -2.35
CA ALA A 149 -1.59 14.63 -0.88
C ALA A 149 -0.24 14.01 -0.48
N VAL A 150 0.84 14.74 -0.76
CA VAL A 150 2.23 14.29 -0.65
C VAL A 150 2.63 13.96 0.80
N VAL A 151 3.22 12.78 0.99
CA VAL A 151 3.98 12.39 2.18
C VAL A 151 5.41 12.89 2.01
N ASP A 152 5.89 13.71 2.96
CA ASP A 152 7.29 14.17 3.02
C ASP A 152 8.15 13.08 3.68
N PRO A 153 9.07 12.41 2.95
CA PRO A 153 9.80 11.22 3.41
C PRO A 153 10.86 11.47 4.50
#